data_AF-A0A352Z641-F1
#
_entry.id   AF-A0A352Z641-F1
#
_cell.length_a   1.000
_cell.length_b   1.000
_cell.length_c   1.000
_cell.angle_alpha   90.00
_cell.angle_beta   90.00
_cell.angle_gamma   90.00
#
_symmetry.space_group_name_H-M   'P 1'
#
loop_
_entity.id
_entity.type
_entity.pdbx_description
1 polymer ?
#
loop_
_entity_poly.entity_id
_entity_poly.type
_entity_poly.pdbx_seq_one_letter_code
_entity_poly.pdbx_strand_id
1 'polypeptide(L)'
;GHMYDERDPVTGNIIKPGIIDRMPDMDEMRKDLFSIGVANQEHYDTIRFVYEKYGIILDPHGAVGWRSLEVFLKGKHDTPAVVYETADPGKFPEDVEKAIGIVPELPPNMKRQAAMEERIFSIESEPNKRTEGYMLSKEQVEETKEKIKDIFRAF
;
A
#
# COMPACT_ATOMS: atom_id res chain seq x y z
N GLY A 1 22.79 -6.13 -0.34
CA GLY A 1 22.70 -5.54 1.00
C GLY A 1 22.44 -6.63 2.01
N HIS A 2 22.51 -6.33 3.29
CA HIS A 2 22.08 -7.22 4.38
C HIS A 2 21.35 -6.35 5.42
N MET A 3 20.17 -6.81 5.82
CA MET A 3 19.30 -6.15 6.79
C MET A 3 18.75 -7.23 7.73
N TYR A 4 18.78 -6.96 9.03
CA TYR A 4 18.27 -7.87 10.05
C TYR A 4 17.74 -7.11 11.25
N ASP A 5 16.92 -7.78 12.07
CA ASP A 5 16.56 -7.30 13.39
C ASP A 5 17.53 -7.87 14.42
N GLU A 6 18.07 -7.04 15.29
CA GLU A 6 18.77 -7.53 16.48
C GLU A 6 17.74 -8.08 17.47
N ARG A 7 17.96 -9.32 17.92
CA ARG A 7 17.03 -10.04 18.79
C ARG A 7 17.72 -10.49 20.07
N ASP A 8 16.96 -10.47 21.15
CA ASP A 8 17.39 -11.03 22.43
C ASP A 8 17.62 -12.54 22.28
N PRO A 9 18.81 -13.06 22.62
CA PRO A 9 19.17 -14.45 22.33
C PRO A 9 18.40 -15.47 23.18
N VAL A 10 17.77 -15.04 24.28
CA VAL A 10 17.02 -15.92 25.20
C VAL A 10 15.54 -15.93 24.84
N THR A 11 14.97 -14.76 24.56
CA THR A 11 13.53 -14.58 24.36
C THR A 11 13.13 -14.47 22.89
N GLY A 12 14.08 -14.22 21.98
CA GLY A 12 13.83 -14.01 20.55
C GLY A 12 13.16 -12.67 20.20
N ASN A 13 12.91 -11.83 21.20
CA ASN A 13 12.25 -10.53 21.03
C ASN A 13 13.17 -9.56 20.28
N ILE A 14 12.59 -8.73 19.41
CA ILE A 14 13.34 -7.68 18.70
C ILE A 14 13.82 -6.63 19.72
N ILE A 15 15.13 -6.47 19.84
CA ILE A 15 15.79 -5.39 20.59
C ILE A 15 15.86 -4.14 19.71
N LYS A 16 16.31 -4.31 18.46
CA LYS A 16 16.49 -3.21 17.51
C LYS A 16 16.10 -3.65 16.10
N PRO A 17 15.01 -3.12 15.53
CA PRO A 17 14.59 -3.48 14.19
C PRO A 17 15.45 -2.83 13.11
N GLY A 18 15.53 -3.49 11.95
CA GLY A 18 15.97 -2.89 10.70
C GLY A 18 17.42 -2.38 10.65
N ILE A 19 18.34 -3.10 11.29
CA ILE A 19 19.77 -2.81 11.17
C ILE A 19 20.22 -3.17 9.77
N ILE A 20 20.82 -2.20 9.07
CA ILE A 20 21.55 -2.42 7.82
C ILE A 20 23.03 -2.40 8.16
N ASP A 21 23.66 -3.56 8.22
CA ASP A 21 25.10 -3.70 8.48
C ASP A 21 25.95 -3.63 7.21
N ARG A 22 25.33 -3.94 6.05
CA ARG A 22 25.97 -3.87 4.75
C ARG A 22 25.01 -3.30 3.71
N MET A 23 25.33 -2.12 3.22
CA MET A 23 24.59 -1.50 2.12
C MET A 23 24.65 -2.37 0.86
N PRO A 24 23.58 -2.41 0.04
CA PRO A 24 23.68 -2.95 -1.31
C PRO A 24 24.58 -2.08 -2.19
N ASP A 25 25.06 -2.66 -3.29
CA ASP A 25 25.72 -1.89 -4.34
C ASP A 25 24.66 -1.04 -5.05
N MET A 26 24.63 0.25 -4.69
CA MET A 26 23.64 1.18 -5.22
C MET A 26 23.89 1.50 -6.70
N ASP A 27 25.14 1.43 -7.16
CA ASP A 27 25.47 1.73 -8.55
C ASP A 27 25.09 0.58 -9.46
N GLU A 28 25.22 -0.66 -8.98
CA GLU A 28 24.68 -1.83 -9.68
C GLU A 28 23.15 -1.79 -9.73
N MET A 29 22.46 -1.55 -8.61
CA MET A 29 20.99 -1.49 -8.58
C MET A 29 20.42 -0.44 -9.55
N ARG A 30 21.06 0.72 -9.68
CA ARG A 30 20.62 1.81 -10.57
C ARG A 30 20.73 1.48 -12.06
N LYS A 31 21.40 0.39 -12.43
CA LYS A 31 21.45 -0.08 -13.83
C LYS A 31 20.11 -0.70 -14.26
N ASP A 32 19.41 -1.35 -13.32
CA ASP A 32 18.17 -2.08 -13.58
C ASP A 32 16.92 -1.40 -12.97
N LEU A 33 17.11 -0.52 -11.97
CA LEU A 33 16.02 0.08 -11.21
C LEU A 33 16.05 1.61 -11.29
N PHE A 34 14.86 2.17 -11.52
CA PHE A 34 14.59 3.59 -11.40
C PHE A 34 13.45 3.80 -10.39
N SER A 35 13.58 4.78 -9.50
CA SER A 35 12.56 5.10 -8.50
C SER A 35 12.49 6.60 -8.27
N ILE A 36 11.27 7.12 -8.14
CA ILE A 36 11.01 8.51 -7.75
C ILE A 36 9.90 8.55 -6.70
N GLY A 37 9.87 9.65 -5.94
CA GLY A 37 8.67 10.03 -5.20
C GLY A 37 7.73 10.82 -6.11
N VAL A 38 6.43 10.58 -5.98
CA VAL A 38 5.37 11.35 -6.66
C VAL A 38 4.54 12.03 -5.57
N ALA A 39 4.47 13.36 -5.60
CA ALA A 39 3.70 14.11 -4.62
C ALA A 39 2.19 14.08 -4.96
N ASN A 40 1.34 14.35 -3.96
CA ASN A 40 -0.13 14.34 -4.14
C ASN A 40 -0.59 15.25 -5.29
N GLN A 41 0.01 16.42 -5.47
CA GLN A 41 -0.35 17.32 -6.57
C GLN A 41 -0.05 16.70 -7.94
N GLU A 42 1.15 16.12 -8.11
CA GLU A 42 1.53 15.44 -9.36
C GLU A 42 0.66 14.23 -9.64
N HIS A 43 0.22 13.54 -8.60
CA HIS A 43 -0.72 12.44 -8.68
C HIS A 43 -2.07 12.90 -9.27
N TYR A 44 -2.70 13.95 -8.72
CA TYR A 44 -3.98 14.47 -9.28
C TYR A 44 -3.83 15.00 -10.70
N ASP A 45 -2.74 15.70 -10.99
CA ASP A 45 -2.47 16.21 -12.33
C ASP A 45 -2.24 15.07 -13.34
N THR A 46 -1.68 13.95 -12.90
CA THR A 46 -1.51 12.75 -13.74
C THR A 46 -2.85 12.08 -14.06
N ILE A 47 -3.75 11.92 -13.08
CA ILE A 47 -5.10 11.40 -13.34
C ILE A 47 -5.81 12.29 -14.36
N ARG A 48 -5.76 13.62 -14.17
CA ARG A 48 -6.38 14.59 -15.08
C ARG A 48 -5.79 14.48 -16.49
N PHE A 49 -4.46 14.50 -16.61
CA PHE A 49 -3.79 14.40 -17.90
C PHE A 49 -4.16 13.12 -18.66
N VAL A 50 -4.12 11.96 -17.99
CA VAL A 50 -4.42 10.68 -18.63
C VAL A 50 -5.89 10.60 -19.05
N TYR A 51 -6.79 11.11 -18.21
CA TYR A 51 -8.20 11.20 -18.55
C TYR A 51 -8.47 12.12 -19.75
N GLU A 52 -7.94 13.35 -19.73
CA GLU A 52 -8.14 14.32 -20.81
C GLU A 52 -7.54 13.84 -22.14
N LYS A 53 -6.38 13.17 -22.09
CA LYS A 53 -5.65 12.75 -23.28
C LYS A 53 -6.13 11.42 -23.86
N TYR A 54 -6.49 10.47 -23.01
CA TYR A 54 -6.77 9.07 -23.41
C TYR A 54 -8.18 8.59 -23.04
N GLY A 55 -8.93 9.35 -22.24
CA GLY A 55 -10.25 8.93 -21.73
C GLY A 55 -10.17 7.80 -20.69
N ILE A 56 -8.98 7.50 -20.17
CA ILE A 56 -8.75 6.44 -19.17
C ILE A 56 -8.78 7.08 -17.78
N ILE A 57 -9.56 6.49 -16.88
CA ILE A 57 -9.58 6.87 -15.46
C ILE A 57 -8.57 5.99 -14.74
N LEU A 58 -7.54 6.60 -14.15
CA LEU A 58 -6.58 5.89 -13.31
C LEU A 58 -7.01 5.92 -11.84
N ASP A 59 -6.68 4.85 -11.14
CA ASP A 59 -6.62 4.82 -9.69
C ASP A 59 -5.37 5.58 -9.20
N PRO A 60 -5.34 6.00 -7.91
CA PRO A 60 -4.18 6.70 -7.37
C PRO A 60 -2.82 6.01 -7.54
N HIS A 61 -2.81 4.68 -7.43
CA HIS A 61 -1.60 3.89 -7.54
C HIS A 61 -1.14 3.81 -9.01
N GLY A 62 -2.09 3.60 -9.93
CA GLY A 62 -1.89 3.70 -11.37
C GLY A 62 -1.30 5.03 -11.81
N ALA A 63 -1.81 6.14 -11.29
CA ALA A 63 -1.30 7.48 -11.57
C ALA A 63 0.16 7.68 -11.11
N VAL A 64 0.55 7.15 -9.94
CA VAL A 64 1.96 7.13 -9.50
C VAL A 64 2.83 6.31 -10.45
N GLY A 65 2.34 5.15 -10.90
CA GLY A 65 3.02 4.31 -11.89
C GLY A 65 3.21 5.01 -13.24
N TRP A 66 2.15 5.65 -13.76
CA TRP A 66 2.19 6.43 -14.99
C TRP A 66 3.17 7.59 -14.88
N ARG A 67 3.09 8.37 -13.80
CA ARG A 67 3.99 9.51 -13.57
C ARG A 67 5.45 9.08 -13.51
N SER A 68 5.73 7.95 -12.85
CA SER A 68 7.09 7.39 -12.79
C SER A 68 7.62 7.00 -14.16
N LEU A 69 6.77 6.39 -15.00
CA LEU A 69 7.12 6.02 -16.36
C LEU A 69 7.36 7.25 -17.25
N GLU A 70 6.49 8.27 -17.18
CA GLU A 70 6.64 9.53 -17.92
C GLU A 70 7.99 10.21 -17.61
N VAL A 71 8.36 10.28 -16.32
CA VAL A 71 9.63 10.87 -15.88
C VAL A 71 10.81 10.04 -16.37
N PHE A 72 10.75 8.71 -16.24
CA PHE A 72 11.79 7.80 -16.72
C PHE A 72 12.04 7.94 -18.24
N LEU A 73 10.96 7.95 -19.02
CA LEU A 73 11.00 8.08 -20.47
C LEU A 73 11.22 9.52 -20.95
N LYS A 74 11.20 10.51 -20.05
CA LYS A 74 11.26 11.96 -20.39
C LYS A 74 10.16 12.34 -21.40
N GLY A 75 8.98 11.76 -21.26
CA GLY A 75 7.82 11.94 -22.14
C GLY A 75 7.94 11.31 -23.53
N LYS A 76 8.95 10.46 -23.80
CA LYS A 76 9.16 9.80 -25.09
C LYS A 76 8.75 8.33 -25.03
N HIS A 77 7.58 8.03 -25.57
CA HIS A 77 6.98 6.68 -25.52
C HIS A 77 7.31 5.84 -26.77
N ASP A 78 8.59 5.81 -27.15
CA ASP A 78 9.06 5.14 -28.38
C ASP A 78 9.32 3.64 -28.17
N THR A 79 9.19 3.16 -26.93
CA THR A 79 9.40 1.75 -26.53
C THR A 79 8.17 1.24 -25.79
N PRO A 80 7.74 -0.01 -26.03
CA PRO A 80 6.65 -0.62 -25.26
C PRO A 80 6.96 -0.59 -23.77
N ALA A 81 6.02 -0.07 -23.00
CA ALA A 81 6.08 -0.01 -21.54
C ALA A 81 4.73 -0.45 -20.97
N VAL A 82 4.77 -1.02 -19.77
CA VAL A 82 3.59 -1.49 -19.05
C VAL A 82 3.55 -0.81 -17.69
N VAL A 83 2.41 -0.21 -17.36
CA VAL A 83 2.09 0.24 -16.02
C VAL A 83 1.07 -0.75 -15.45
N TYR A 84 1.31 -1.26 -14.25
CA TYR A 84 0.35 -2.09 -13.55
C TYR A 84 -0.69 -1.21 -12.84
N GLU A 85 -1.93 -1.25 -13.32
CA GLU A 85 -3.05 -0.66 -12.60
C GLU A 85 -3.42 -1.58 -11.43
N THR A 86 -2.95 -1.23 -10.23
CA THR A 86 -3.03 -2.16 -9.08
C THR A 86 -4.38 -2.17 -8.38
N ALA A 87 -5.26 -1.21 -8.68
CA ALA A 87 -6.60 -1.15 -8.15
C ALA A 87 -7.60 -0.60 -9.16
N ASP A 88 -8.88 -0.89 -8.95
CA ASP A 88 -9.96 -0.26 -9.69
C ASP A 88 -10.17 1.18 -9.17
N PRO A 89 -10.36 2.20 -10.04
CA PRO A 89 -10.59 3.58 -9.63
C PRO A 89 -11.78 3.77 -8.68
N GLY A 90 -12.81 2.93 -8.79
CA GLY A 90 -13.97 2.94 -7.89
C GLY A 90 -13.64 2.59 -6.44
N LYS A 91 -12.44 2.07 -6.16
CA LYS A 91 -11.95 1.90 -4.78
C LYS A 91 -11.47 3.20 -4.14
N PHE A 92 -11.21 4.23 -4.93
CA PHE A 92 -10.69 5.53 -4.49
C PHE A 92 -11.51 6.69 -5.09
N PRO A 93 -12.85 6.70 -4.88
CA PRO A 93 -13.73 7.64 -5.58
C PRO A 93 -13.43 9.10 -5.25
N GLU A 94 -13.01 9.41 -4.01
CA GLU A 94 -12.70 10.77 -3.56
C GLU A 94 -11.49 11.38 -4.32
N ASP A 95 -10.43 10.59 -4.54
CA ASP A 95 -9.25 11.07 -5.27
C ASP A 95 -9.57 11.29 -6.76
N VAL A 96 -10.37 10.41 -7.35
CA VAL A 96 -10.81 10.54 -8.75
C VAL A 96 -11.73 11.75 -8.91
N GLU A 97 -12.70 11.92 -8.02
CA GLU A 97 -13.60 13.08 -8.04
C GLU A 97 -12.82 14.39 -7.88
N LYS A 98 -11.83 14.42 -6.98
CA LYS A 98 -10.98 15.58 -6.79
C LYS A 98 -10.11 15.89 -8.02
N ALA A 99 -9.65 14.88 -8.75
CA ALA A 99 -8.81 15.08 -9.93
C ALA A 99 -9.60 15.60 -11.14
N ILE A 100 -10.76 14.98 -11.42
CA ILE A 100 -11.48 15.10 -12.69
C ILE A 100 -13.00 15.33 -12.55
N GLY A 101 -13.53 15.43 -11.33
CA GLY A 101 -14.95 15.70 -11.08
C GLY A 101 -15.88 14.51 -11.37
N ILE A 102 -15.33 13.29 -11.46
CA ILE A 102 -16.08 12.07 -11.73
C ILE A 102 -16.02 11.16 -10.51
N VAL A 103 -17.18 10.64 -10.10
CA VAL A 103 -17.27 9.59 -9.08
C VAL A 103 -17.42 8.24 -9.81
N PRO A 104 -16.39 7.37 -9.82
CA PRO A 104 -16.50 6.07 -10.45
C PRO A 104 -17.42 5.14 -9.64
N GLU A 105 -18.09 4.22 -10.34
CA GLU A 105 -18.87 3.17 -9.67
C GLU A 105 -17.95 2.20 -8.93
N LEU A 106 -18.40 1.74 -7.76
CA LEU A 106 -17.72 0.67 -7.04
C LEU A 106 -17.71 -0.64 -7.85
N PRO A 107 -16.63 -1.44 -7.77
CA PRO A 107 -16.59 -2.78 -8.36
C PRO A 107 -17.80 -3.62 -7.91
N PRO A 108 -18.46 -4.39 -8.82
CA PRO A 108 -19.69 -5.10 -8.49
C PRO A 108 -19.59 -6.04 -7.28
N ASN A 109 -18.44 -6.69 -7.11
CA ASN A 109 -18.20 -7.58 -5.97
C ASN A 109 -18.13 -6.80 -4.64
N MET A 110 -17.53 -5.60 -4.66
CA MET A 110 -17.48 -4.73 -3.49
C MET A 110 -18.86 -4.16 -3.16
N LYS A 111 -19.63 -3.76 -4.18
CA LYS A 111 -21.01 -3.31 -4.01
C LYS A 111 -21.90 -4.38 -3.36
N ARG A 112 -21.70 -5.65 -3.73
CA ARG A 112 -22.38 -6.80 -3.07
C ARG A 112 -21.88 -7.01 -1.65
N GLN A 113 -20.57 -7.00 -1.43
CA GLN A 113 -19.97 -7.20 -0.10
C GLN A 113 -20.41 -6.14 0.91
N ALA A 114 -20.53 -4.87 0.48
CA ALA A 114 -20.94 -3.77 1.35
C ALA A 114 -22.36 -3.91 1.92
N ALA A 115 -23.21 -4.75 1.33
CA ALA A 115 -24.56 -5.02 1.83
C ALA A 115 -24.62 -6.25 2.75
N MET A 116 -23.50 -6.96 2.95
CA MET A 116 -23.43 -8.13 3.82
C MET A 116 -23.21 -7.71 5.27
N GLU A 117 -23.68 -8.54 6.21
CA GLU A 117 -23.41 -8.33 7.64
C GLU A 117 -21.90 -8.44 7.91
N GLU A 118 -21.33 -7.42 8.54
CA GLU A 118 -19.93 -7.43 8.95
C GLU A 118 -19.74 -8.35 10.16
N ARG A 119 -18.71 -9.20 10.10
CA ARG A 119 -18.29 -10.04 11.23
C ARG A 119 -17.03 -9.45 11.83
N ILE A 120 -17.20 -8.61 12.83
CA ILE A 120 -16.13 -7.89 13.52
C ILE A 120 -15.90 -8.53 14.89
N PHE A 121 -14.63 -8.78 15.22
CA PHE A 121 -14.23 -9.31 16.52
C PHE A 121 -13.28 -8.31 17.18
N SER A 122 -13.73 -7.69 18.26
CA SER A 122 -12.94 -6.73 19.02
C SER A 122 -11.86 -7.41 19.85
N ILE A 123 -10.71 -6.75 19.98
CA ILE A 123 -9.64 -7.10 20.92
C ILE A 123 -9.68 -6.08 22.05
N GLU A 124 -9.95 -6.53 23.27
CA GLU A 124 -10.14 -5.66 24.44
C GLU A 124 -8.82 -5.33 25.14
N SER A 125 -7.79 -6.16 24.94
CA SER A 125 -6.47 -5.93 25.52
C SER A 125 -5.82 -4.66 24.97
N GLU A 126 -5.20 -3.90 25.87
CA GLU A 126 -4.52 -2.66 25.53
C GLU A 126 -3.24 -2.91 24.70
N PRO A 127 -2.93 -2.04 23.72
CA PRO A 127 -1.66 -2.07 23.02
C PRO A 127 -0.52 -1.52 23.90
N ASN A 128 0.72 -1.91 23.55
CA ASN A 128 1.90 -1.26 24.11
C ASN A 128 2.04 0.15 23.54
N LYS A 129 2.23 1.15 24.42
CA LYS A 129 2.49 2.54 24.03
C LYS A 129 3.98 2.77 23.84
N ARG A 130 4.38 3.33 22.70
CA ARG A 130 5.74 3.79 22.39
C ARG A 130 5.72 5.28 22.07
N THR A 131 6.88 5.92 22.11
CA THR A 131 7.04 7.34 21.73
C THR A 131 6.57 7.62 20.30
N GLU A 132 6.71 6.66 19.38
CA GLU A 132 6.36 6.82 17.96
C GLU A 132 4.97 6.27 17.60
N GLY A 133 4.20 5.79 18.58
CA GLY A 133 2.85 5.27 18.37
C GLY A 133 2.54 4.01 19.17
N TYR A 134 1.63 3.19 18.65
CA TYR A 134 1.18 1.96 19.29
C TYR A 134 1.87 0.73 18.69
N MET A 135 2.12 -0.27 19.52
CA MET A 135 2.61 -1.59 19.11
C MET A 135 1.70 -2.66 19.69
N LEU A 136 1.46 -3.73 18.93
CA LEU A 136 0.72 -4.89 19.43
C LEU A 136 1.34 -5.40 20.73
N SER A 137 0.51 -5.59 21.77
CA SER A 137 0.93 -6.20 23.02
C SER A 137 0.91 -7.73 22.94
N LYS A 138 1.57 -8.40 23.89
CA LYS A 138 1.53 -9.88 23.94
C LYS A 138 0.12 -10.35 24.25
N GLU A 139 -0.57 -9.61 25.10
CA GLU A 139 -1.95 -9.83 25.53
C GLU A 139 -2.89 -9.76 24.32
N GLN A 140 -2.75 -8.72 23.47
CA GLN A 140 -3.51 -8.62 22.22
C GLN A 140 -3.27 -9.79 21.27
N VAL A 141 -2.02 -10.26 21.18
CA VAL A 141 -1.68 -11.41 20.32
C VAL A 141 -2.30 -12.70 20.86
N GLU A 142 -2.23 -12.95 22.17
CA GLU A 142 -2.83 -14.14 22.77
C GLU A 142 -4.36 -14.11 22.71
N GLU A 143 -5.00 -12.97 23.02
CA GLU A 143 -6.44 -12.78 22.87
C GLU A 143 -6.89 -13.02 21.42
N THR A 144 -6.13 -12.50 20.44
CA THR A 144 -6.40 -12.73 19.02
C THR A 144 -6.33 -14.22 18.66
N LYS A 145 -5.31 -14.95 19.16
CA LYS A 145 -5.18 -16.39 18.93
C LYS A 145 -6.35 -17.17 19.50
N GLU A 146 -6.84 -16.80 20.68
CA GLU A 146 -8.01 -17.43 21.31
C GLU A 146 -9.28 -17.19 20.49
N LYS A 147 -9.54 -15.93 20.13
CA LYS A 147 -10.71 -15.59 19.29
C LYS A 147 -10.66 -16.28 17.92
N ILE A 148 -9.50 -16.36 17.28
CA ILE A 148 -9.35 -17.10 16.01
C ILE A 148 -9.74 -18.58 16.21
N LYS A 149 -9.29 -19.23 17.30
CA LYS A 149 -9.69 -20.62 17.59
C LYS A 149 -11.20 -20.75 17.76
N ASP A 150 -11.83 -19.81 18.45
CA ASP A 150 -13.28 -19.85 18.68
C ASP A 150 -14.08 -19.61 17.40
N ILE A 151 -13.59 -18.70 16.53
CA ILE A 151 -14.14 -18.49 15.18
C ILE A 151 -14.14 -19.81 14.41
N PHE A 152 -13.01 -20.53 14.37
CA PHE A 152 -12.90 -21.78 13.63
C PHE A 152 -13.59 -22.98 14.29
N ARG A 153 -13.90 -22.93 15.58
CA ARG A 153 -14.71 -23.95 16.27
C ARG A 153 -16.21 -23.78 16.05
N ALA A 154 -16.65 -22.58 15.69
CA ALA A 154 -18.04 -22.26 15.39
C ALA A 154 -18.47 -22.64 13.97
N PHE A 155 -17.55 -23.14 13.14
CA PHE A 155 -17.78 -23.75 11.82
C PHE A 155 -17.60 -25.27 11.89
#